data_AF-A0AAW8ATQ1-F1
#
_entry.id   AF-A0AAW8ATQ1-F1
#
_cell.length_a   1.000
_cell.length_b   1.000
_cell.length_c   1.000
_cell.angle_alpha   90.00
_cell.angle_beta   90.00
_cell.angle_gamma   90.00
#
_symmetry.space_group_name_H-M   'P 1'
#
loop_
_entity.id
_entity.type
_entity.pdbx_description
1 polymer ?
#
loop_
_entity_poly.entity_id
_entity_poly.type
_entity_poly.pdbx_seq_one_letter_code
_entity_poly.pdbx_strand_id
1 'polypeptide(L)' 'FSFEYKPYEPRTFSFIGDVSSTLMLIDDVGSDNLGITLDFCHMIMKKENPAFSLFQSARKNRLVGFHLNDGYGHFD' A
#
# COMPACT_ATOMS: atom_id res chain seq x y z
N PHE A 1 8.57 11.00 -4.04
CA PHE A 1 8.06 10.64 -2.70
C PHE A 1 7.22 9.38 -2.81
N SER A 2 7.12 8.62 -1.72
CA SER A 2 6.30 7.40 -1.70
C SER A 2 5.48 7.33 -0.42
N PHE A 3 4.23 6.89 -0.55
CA PHE A 3 3.38 6.54 0.58
C PHE A 3 3.31 5.01 0.69
N GLU A 4 3.58 4.48 1.87
CA GLU A 4 3.44 3.06 2.19
C GLU A 4 2.34 2.92 3.25
N TYR A 5 1.30 2.16 2.93
CA TYR A 5 0.24 1.90 3.90
C TYR A 5 0.61 0.72 4.79
N LYS A 6 0.21 0.81 6.06
CA LYS A 6 0.20 -0.30 7.01
C LYS A 6 -1.17 -0.33 7.70
N PRO A 7 -1.94 -1.44 7.63
CA PRO A 7 -3.33 -1.46 8.07
C PRO A 7 -3.50 -1.21 9.58
N TYR A 8 -2.57 -1.71 10.39
CA TYR A 8 -2.54 -1.59 11.85
C TYR A 8 -1.12 -1.86 12.37
N GLU A 9 -0.92 -1.68 13.68
CA GLU A 9 0.33 -1.82 14.44
C GLU A 9 1.33 -0.64 14.26
N PRO A 10 1.71 0.08 15.34
CA PRO A 10 1.24 -0.04 16.74
C PRO A 10 -0.17 0.53 16.96
N ARG A 11 -0.78 1.16 15.95
CA ARG A 11 -2.15 1.68 16.01
C ARG A 11 -3.16 0.55 15.80
N THR A 12 -4.32 0.61 16.45
CA THR A 12 -5.39 -0.39 16.23
C THR A 12 -5.93 -0.37 14.79
N PHE A 13 -5.96 0.80 14.16
CA PHE A 13 -6.31 0.97 12.74
C PHE A 13 -5.57 2.18 12.16
N SER A 14 -5.22 2.11 10.87
CA SER A 14 -4.76 3.26 10.08
C SER A 14 -5.90 3.79 9.21
N PHE A 15 -6.00 5.11 9.09
CA PHE A 15 -6.97 5.75 8.18
C PHE A 15 -6.72 5.38 6.71
N ILE A 16 -5.45 5.35 6.32
CA ILE A 16 -5.00 4.88 5.01
C ILE A 16 -4.28 3.56 5.25
N GLY A 17 -4.97 2.47 4.95
CA GLY A 17 -4.57 1.12 5.37
C GLY A 17 -4.65 0.07 4.27
N ASP A 18 -4.88 0.49 3.03
CA ASP A 18 -4.98 -0.40 1.86
C ASP A 18 -4.55 0.32 0.58
N VAL A 19 -4.35 -0.46 -0.49
CA VAL A 19 -3.93 0.06 -1.79
C VAL A 19 -4.93 1.05 -2.37
N SER A 20 -6.23 0.85 -2.13
CA SER A 20 -7.29 1.65 -2.74
C SER A 20 -7.36 3.04 -2.12
N SER A 21 -7.42 3.13 -0.79
CA SER A 21 -7.36 4.39 -0.05
C SER A 21 -6.06 5.15 -0.31
N THR A 22 -4.94 4.45 -0.46
CA THR A 22 -3.66 5.06 -0.80
C THR A 22 -3.66 5.66 -2.21
N LEU A 23 -4.19 4.94 -3.21
CA LEU A 23 -4.29 5.47 -4.58
C LEU A 23 -5.26 6.66 -4.66
N MET A 24 -6.37 6.64 -3.91
CA MET A 24 -7.26 7.79 -3.78
C MET A 24 -6.55 9.00 -3.16
N LEU A 25 -5.80 8.79 -2.06
CA LEU A 25 -4.99 9.85 -1.44
C LEU A 25 -4.00 10.47 -2.45
N ILE A 26 -3.31 9.62 -3.23
CA ILE A 26 -2.34 10.09 -4.22
C ILE A 26 -3.03 10.91 -5.31
N ASP A 27 -4.19 10.47 -5.79
CA ASP A 27 -4.99 11.20 -6.78
C ASP A 27 -5.48 12.55 -6.22
N ASP A 28 -5.96 12.59 -4.98
CA ASP A 28 -6.45 13.80 -4.30
C ASP A 28 -5.33 14.82 -4.04
N VAL A 29 -4.11 14.36 -3.72
CA VAL A 29 -2.94 15.23 -3.57
C VAL A 29 -2.55 15.87 -4.92
N GLY A 30 -2.79 15.19 -6.03
CA GLY A 30 -2.57 15.73 -7.38
C GLY A 30 -1.11 16.00 -7.75
N SER A 31 -0.14 15.45 -6.99
CA SER A 31 1.28 15.64 -7.27
C SER A 31 1.84 14.54 -8.18
N ASP A 32 2.55 14.92 -9.24
CA ASP A 32 3.17 13.96 -10.17
C ASP A 32 4.32 13.17 -9.56
N ASN A 33 4.98 13.71 -8.52
CA ASN A 33 6.13 13.08 -7.87
C ASN A 33 5.78 12.21 -6.65
N LEU A 34 4.49 11.97 -6.40
CA LEU A 34 4.00 11.11 -5.34
C LEU A 34 3.49 9.78 -5.93
N GLY A 35 3.97 8.68 -5.35
CA GLY A 35 3.55 7.33 -5.69
C GLY A 35 3.33 6.47 -4.44
N ILE A 36 3.20 5.17 -4.66
CA ILE A 36 2.98 4.16 -3.65
C ILE A 36 4.15 3.17 -3.58
N THR A 37 4.54 2.82 -2.35
CA THR A 37 5.37 1.65 -2.06
C THR A 37 4.46 0.55 -1.55
N LEU A 38 4.56 -0.63 -2.15
CA LEU A 38 3.86 -1.81 -1.68
C LEU A 38 4.76 -2.60 -0.73
N ASP A 39 4.21 -3.03 0.39
CA ASP A 39 4.86 -3.95 1.33
C ASP A 39 4.09 -5.27 1.33
N PHE A 40 4.78 -6.39 1.12
CA PHE A 40 4.13 -7.69 0.95
C PHE A 40 3.41 -8.16 2.22
N CYS A 41 4.03 -8.00 3.39
CA CYS A 41 3.44 -8.32 4.68
C CYS A 41 2.19 -7.46 4.92
N HIS A 42 2.25 -6.15 4.67
CA HIS A 42 1.08 -5.26 4.87
C HIS A 42 -0.13 -5.65 4.00
N MET A 43 0.12 -6.08 2.75
CA MET A 43 -0.92 -6.60 1.86
C MET A 43 -1.59 -7.85 2.44
N ILE A 44 -0.78 -8.79 2.96
CA ILE A 44 -1.28 -10.00 3.62
C ILE A 44 -2.08 -9.65 4.88
N MET A 45 -1.55 -8.79 5.75
CA MET A 45 -2.23 -8.32 6.96
C MET A 45 -3.62 -7.74 6.63
N LYS A 46 -3.72 -6.94 5.56
CA LYS A 46 -4.97 -6.32 5.12
C LYS A 46 -5.90 -7.29 4.37
N LYS A 47 -5.45 -8.51 4.06
CA LYS A 47 -6.15 -9.51 3.24
C LYS A 47 -6.37 -9.05 1.80
N GLU A 48 -5.42 -8.30 1.26
CA GLU A 48 -5.42 -7.95 -0.15
C GLU A 48 -4.88 -9.11 -1.00
N ASN A 49 -5.18 -9.10 -2.30
CA ASN A 49 -4.46 -9.92 -3.25
C ASN A 49 -3.23 -9.13 -3.73
N PRO A 50 -1.98 -9.55 -3.40
CA PRO A 50 -0.79 -8.77 -3.73
C PRO A 50 -0.61 -8.51 -5.23
N ALA A 51 -0.95 -9.48 -6.08
CA ALA A 51 -0.86 -9.33 -7.53
C ALA A 51 -1.87 -8.29 -8.05
N PHE A 52 -3.07 -8.24 -7.46
CA PHE A 52 -4.07 -7.23 -7.82
C PHE A 52 -3.68 -5.83 -7.32
N SER A 53 -3.15 -5.70 -6.09
CA SER A 53 -2.61 -4.43 -5.57
C SER A 53 -1.47 -3.91 -6.45
N LEU A 54 -0.56 -4.80 -6.86
CA LEU A 54 0.51 -4.47 -7.81
C LEU A 54 -0.04 -4.00 -9.15
N PHE A 55 -0.98 -4.74 -9.74
CA PHE A 55 -1.61 -4.37 -11.01
C PHE A 55 -2.27 -2.99 -10.95
N GLN A 56 -3.03 -2.68 -9.89
CA GLN A 56 -3.73 -1.40 -9.75
C GLN A 56 -2.76 -0.23 -9.62
N SER A 57 -1.71 -0.38 -8.81
CA SER A 57 -0.67 0.63 -8.62
C SER A 57 0.14 0.87 -9.90
N ALA A 58 0.52 -0.20 -10.61
CA ALA A 58 1.25 -0.12 -11.87
C ALA A 58 0.38 0.49 -12.99
N ARG A 59 -0.89 0.10 -13.11
CA ARG A 59 -1.83 0.60 -14.13
C ARG A 59 -2.04 2.12 -14.03
N LYS A 60 -1.95 2.69 -12.83
CA LYS A 60 -2.04 4.14 -12.59
C LYS A 60 -0.70 4.87 -12.76
N ASN A 61 0.39 4.18 -13.11
CA ASN A 61 1.76 4.72 -13.12
C ASN A 61 2.17 5.33 -11.77
N ARG A 62 1.70 4.75 -10.65
CA ARG A 62 2.00 5.23 -9.29
C ARG A 62 2.91 4.30 -8.49
N LEU A 63 3.21 3.10 -8.98
CA LEU A 63 4.14 2.19 -8.30
C LEU A 63 5.57 2.74 -8.36
N VAL A 64 6.14 3.09 -7.19
CA VAL A 64 7.50 3.65 -7.09
C VAL A 64 8.44 2.84 -6.21
N GLY A 65 7.93 1.85 -5.47
CA GLY A 65 8.74 0.99 -4.61
C GLY A 65 8.03 -0.31 -4.26
N PHE A 66 8.82 -1.30 -3.86
CA PHE A 66 8.32 -2.57 -3.35
C PHE A 66 9.23 -3.06 -2.22
N HIS A 67 8.67 -3.20 -1.02
CA HIS A 67 9.28 -3.91 0.09
C HIS A 67 8.88 -5.38 0.03
N LEU A 68 9.83 -6.20 -0.42
CA LEU A 68 9.69 -7.65 -0.48
C LEU A 68 10.13 -8.24 0.87
N ASN A 69 9.14 -8.72 1.61
CA ASN A 69 9.28 -9.41 2.89
C ASN A 69 8.28 -10.58 2.92
N ASP A 70 8.13 -11.20 4.08
CA ASP A 70 7.08 -12.17 4.38
C ASP A 70 6.29 -11.68 5.60
N GLY A 71 5.14 -12.27 5.88
CA GLY A 71 4.29 -11.91 7.02
C GLY A 71 3.70 -13.15 7.67
N TYR A 72 3.75 -13.23 9.01
CA TYR A 72 3.16 -14.35 9.72
C TYR A 72 1.66 -14.10 9.96
N GLY A 73 0.87 -14.33 8.90
CA GLY A 73 -0.58 -14.23 8.93
C GLY A 73 -1.09 -12.80 9.12
N HIS A 74 -1.20 -12.33 10.36
CA HIS A 74 -1.77 -11.04 10.71
C HIS A 74 -0.80 -10.11 11.44
N PHE A 75 0.48 -10.48 11.54
CA PHE A 75 1.49 -9.70 12.23
C PHE A 75 2.72 -9.53 11.34
N ASP A 76 3.30 -8.33 11.44
CA ASP A 76 4.51 -7.90 10.77
C ASP A 76 5.69 -7.87 11.75
#